data_AF-A0A2H9QI42-F1
#
_entry.id   AF-A0A2H9QI42-F1
#
_cell.length_a   1.000
_cell.length_b   1.000
_cell.length_c   1.000
_cell.angle_alpha   90.00
_cell.angle_beta   90.00
_cell.angle_gamma   90.00
#
_symmetry.space_group_name_H-M   'P 1'
#
loop_
_entity.id
_entity.type
_entity.pdbx_description
1 polymer ?
#
loop_
_entity_poly.entity_id
_entity_poly.type
_entity_poly.pdbx_seq_one_letter_code
_entity_poly.pdbx_strand_id
1 'polypeptide(L)'
;MKKVFLLLALILVLGCAVYIDPSGTNINFNMDNGSNADNASADNNTGADSNNTWTNSSNAGDDLNNTLITSGNNTGGNNTVIDSNGTNTNNTIIDSNNTGNNTFVQQNSSINYAAWTDGEISLSVPDTWSVVSYGECATKSFVAYDSSNPLRQVFYFSEAGPVYISEEQKSNDLSWKDYYASIGATYYIFWTDSPVVSPLTAENFLNHFKELADANIMSEVAPLAPKIHDVQVISSETPSQLILPTASDAKIIRALFSQGSGLGEGLFYVETAEFPIAGIGYGMTFIGLTAGEDEFLQYEPILNQIMGSYSISDSYVSACLQAQNQAAQSALKTGEILSETSDIIMDSWDSRQQSDDILSEKWSDTTLGYERVYDPETGDVYRVENGFYDSYNINRDAFEMSDLEQLPTNSWDLWTASTYTIEYIK
;
A
#
# COMPACT_ATOMS: atom_id res chain seq x y z
N MET A 1 14.51 17.90 36.28
CA MET A 1 15.75 17.15 35.95
C MET A 1 15.52 15.76 35.36
N LYS A 2 14.44 15.01 35.67
CA LYS A 2 14.17 13.69 35.05
C LYS A 2 13.58 13.71 33.62
N LYS A 3 13.16 14.85 33.07
CA LYS A 3 12.59 14.96 31.70
C LYS A 3 13.56 15.48 30.63
N VAL A 4 14.72 16.03 31.02
CA VAL A 4 15.78 16.43 30.05
C VAL A 4 16.46 15.20 29.44
N PHE A 5 16.47 14.07 30.16
CA PHE A 5 16.89 12.78 29.62
C PHE A 5 15.91 12.18 28.59
N LEU A 6 14.64 12.61 28.58
CA LEU A 6 13.64 12.11 27.63
C LEU A 6 13.84 12.69 26.23
N LEU A 7 14.36 13.93 26.15
CA LEU A 7 14.67 14.58 24.88
C LEU A 7 15.86 13.93 24.15
N LEU A 8 16.84 13.40 24.91
CA LEU A 8 17.93 12.59 24.34
C LEU A 8 17.49 11.15 24.01
N ALA A 9 16.55 10.58 24.77
CA ALA A 9 16.04 9.23 24.50
C ALA A 9 15.15 9.19 23.25
N LEU A 10 14.44 10.27 22.91
CA LEU A 10 13.65 10.34 21.67
C LEU A 10 14.55 10.36 20.42
N ILE A 11 15.72 10.99 20.51
CA ILE A 11 16.77 10.97 19.46
C ILE A 11 17.45 9.58 19.35
N LEU A 12 17.37 8.76 20.40
CA LEU A 12 17.98 7.43 20.46
C LEU A 12 17.00 6.29 20.16
N VAL A 13 15.68 6.52 20.21
CA VAL A 13 14.65 5.53 19.86
C VAL A 13 14.03 5.81 18.47
N LEU A 14 14.09 7.07 18.01
CA LEU A 14 13.85 7.46 16.63
C LEU A 14 15.13 8.13 16.11
N GLY A 15 15.95 7.35 15.42
CA GLY A 15 17.01 7.93 14.59
C GLY A 15 16.36 8.81 13.53
N CYS A 16 16.81 10.06 13.46
CA CYS A 16 16.42 11.13 12.53
C CYS A 16 15.23 12.02 12.96
N ALA A 17 15.54 13.06 13.73
CA ALA A 17 15.09 14.41 13.36
C ALA A 17 16.35 15.22 13.05
N VAL A 18 16.63 15.45 11.77
CA VAL A 18 17.68 16.40 11.35
C VAL A 18 17.20 17.79 11.72
N TYR A 19 17.81 18.39 12.73
CA TYR A 19 17.66 19.81 13.03
C TYR A 19 18.37 20.60 11.92
N ILE A 20 17.62 21.20 10.99
CA ILE A 20 18.14 22.19 10.07
C ILE A 20 18.10 23.55 10.78
N ASP A 21 19.26 24.02 11.25
CA ASP A 21 19.44 25.42 11.66
C ASP A 21 19.33 26.34 10.43
N PRO A 22 18.45 27.36 10.42
CA PRO A 22 18.33 28.29 9.30
C PRO A 22 19.57 29.18 9.06
N SER A 23 20.61 29.09 9.90
CA SER A 23 21.75 30.03 9.90
C SER A 23 23.08 29.48 9.36
N GLY A 24 23.11 28.30 8.73
CA GLY A 24 24.20 27.90 7.84
C GLY A 24 25.63 27.96 8.42
N THR A 25 25.80 27.78 9.73
CA THR A 25 27.13 27.86 10.37
C THR A 25 27.44 26.56 11.12
N ASN A 26 28.32 25.74 10.55
CA ASN A 26 28.84 24.53 11.20
C ASN A 26 29.62 24.89 12.48
N ILE A 27 29.10 24.49 13.64
CA ILE A 27 29.83 24.54 14.91
C ILE A 27 30.23 23.11 15.30
N ASN A 28 31.50 22.76 15.05
CA ASN A 28 32.10 21.51 15.51
C ASN A 28 32.23 21.52 17.04
N PHE A 29 31.48 20.68 17.74
CA PHE A 29 31.78 20.34 19.13
C PHE A 29 32.72 19.15 19.18
N ASN A 30 34.02 19.43 19.27
CA ASN A 30 35.03 18.46 19.67
C ASN A 30 35.02 18.37 21.21
N MET A 31 34.51 17.28 21.76
CA MET A 31 34.69 16.96 23.19
C MET A 31 35.91 16.07 23.36
N ASP A 32 37.04 16.73 23.53
CA ASP A 32 38.26 16.17 24.09
C ASP A 32 37.99 15.85 25.57
N ASN A 33 38.01 14.57 25.96
CA ASN A 33 37.95 14.16 27.38
C ASN A 33 39.20 13.37 27.73
N GLY A 34 40.27 14.10 28.02
CA GLY A 34 41.37 13.60 28.83
C GLY A 34 41.06 13.74 30.31
N SER A 35 41.04 12.63 31.05
CA SER A 35 41.64 12.58 32.39
C SER A 35 41.87 11.14 32.84
N ASN A 36 43.13 10.93 33.18
CA ASN A 36 43.84 9.75 33.66
C ASN A 36 43.47 9.37 35.11
N ALA A 37 43.51 8.07 35.47
CA ALA A 37 44.17 7.50 36.67
C ALA A 37 43.60 6.11 37.07
N ASP A 38 44.41 5.08 36.81
CA ASP A 38 44.85 4.01 37.72
C ASP A 38 43.90 3.44 38.81
N ASN A 39 43.62 2.13 38.74
CA ASN A 39 44.22 1.18 39.69
C ASN A 39 44.15 -0.28 39.20
N ALA A 40 45.21 -1.01 39.49
CA ALA A 40 45.52 -2.37 39.06
C ALA A 40 45.09 -3.47 40.07
N SER A 41 45.17 -4.73 39.59
CA SER A 41 45.43 -6.00 40.30
C SER A 41 44.40 -7.07 39.90
N ALA A 42 44.68 -7.93 38.92
CA ALA A 42 45.50 -9.16 38.99
C ALA A 42 44.82 -10.29 39.79
N ASP A 43 44.49 -11.38 39.10
CA ASP A 43 44.89 -12.74 39.49
C ASP A 43 44.83 -13.72 38.29
N ASN A 44 45.92 -14.48 38.15
CA ASN A 44 46.18 -15.54 37.19
C ASN A 44 45.55 -16.87 37.68
N ASN A 45 45.21 -17.81 36.78
CA ASN A 45 46.04 -19.00 36.45
C ASN A 45 45.26 -20.18 35.81
N THR A 46 45.77 -20.64 34.66
CA THR A 46 45.90 -22.03 34.13
C THR A 46 44.75 -23.05 34.10
N GLY A 47 44.42 -23.48 32.86
CA GLY A 47 44.81 -24.80 32.35
C GLY A 47 43.72 -25.89 32.24
N ALA A 48 43.41 -26.32 31.01
CA ALA A 48 43.50 -27.72 30.53
C ALA A 48 42.75 -27.93 29.19
N ASP A 49 43.52 -28.25 28.14
CA ASP A 49 43.06 -28.84 26.87
C ASP A 49 42.69 -30.32 27.04
N SER A 50 41.69 -30.78 26.28
CA SER A 50 41.72 -32.12 25.67
C SER A 50 40.75 -32.26 24.47
N ASN A 51 41.36 -32.45 23.30
CA ASN A 51 41.08 -33.43 22.23
C ASN A 51 39.61 -33.79 21.88
N ASN A 52 39.22 -33.61 20.61
CA ASN A 52 39.43 -34.65 19.58
C ASN A 52 39.08 -34.15 18.16
N THR A 53 40.04 -34.30 17.24
CA THR A 53 39.84 -34.27 15.77
C THR A 53 39.69 -35.69 15.25
N TRP A 54 39.03 -35.88 14.09
CA TRP A 54 39.60 -36.63 12.95
C TRP A 54 38.68 -36.59 11.71
N THR A 55 39.34 -36.46 10.56
CA THR A 55 38.83 -36.31 9.19
C THR A 55 39.07 -37.56 8.34
N ASN A 56 38.26 -37.69 7.26
CA ASN A 56 38.51 -38.36 5.96
C ASN A 56 38.53 -39.91 5.89
N SER A 57 38.12 -40.62 4.82
CA SER A 57 37.80 -40.26 3.43
C SER A 57 36.98 -41.35 2.66
N SER A 58 36.42 -40.94 1.51
CA SER A 58 36.46 -41.57 0.16
C SER A 58 35.65 -42.83 -0.22
N ASN A 59 34.75 -42.65 -1.22
CA ASN A 59 34.70 -43.26 -2.59
C ASN A 59 33.22 -43.39 -3.05
N ALA A 60 32.74 -42.65 -4.07
CA ALA A 60 32.90 -42.82 -5.53
C ALA A 60 31.93 -43.84 -6.17
N GLY A 61 31.14 -43.40 -7.15
CA GLY A 61 30.66 -44.23 -8.27
C GLY A 61 29.15 -44.43 -8.44
N ASP A 62 28.67 -43.91 -9.58
CA ASP A 62 27.76 -44.57 -10.53
C ASP A 62 26.27 -44.20 -10.63
N ASP A 63 25.97 -43.87 -11.89
CA ASP A 63 24.74 -43.53 -12.58
C ASP A 63 23.71 -44.68 -12.70
N LEU A 64 22.46 -44.26 -12.96
CA LEU A 64 21.43 -44.93 -13.77
C LEU A 64 20.90 -46.32 -13.34
N ASN A 65 19.65 -46.36 -12.85
CA ASN A 65 18.48 -46.91 -13.57
C ASN A 65 17.34 -47.34 -12.63
N ASN A 66 16.18 -46.72 -12.88
CA ASN A 66 14.90 -47.38 -13.19
C ASN A 66 14.35 -48.43 -12.21
N THR A 67 13.29 -48.08 -11.46
CA THR A 67 12.17 -49.00 -11.24
C THR A 67 10.85 -48.22 -11.17
N LEU A 68 10.07 -48.35 -12.24
CA LEU A 68 8.64 -48.08 -12.30
C LEU A 68 7.90 -48.86 -11.21
N ILE A 69 6.98 -48.20 -10.51
CA ILE A 69 5.67 -48.80 -10.23
C ILE A 69 4.61 -47.80 -10.70
N THR A 70 3.92 -48.19 -11.77
CA THR A 70 2.73 -47.56 -12.32
C THR A 70 1.49 -48.29 -11.81
N SER A 71 0.48 -47.54 -11.34
CA SER A 71 -0.96 -47.83 -11.46
C SER A 71 -1.74 -46.64 -10.85
N GLY A 72 -2.71 -45.99 -11.48
CA GLY A 72 -3.34 -46.15 -12.79
C GLY A 72 -3.98 -44.82 -13.27
N ASN A 73 -4.12 -44.74 -14.60
CA ASN A 73 -4.52 -43.58 -15.42
C ASN A 73 -6.00 -43.22 -15.38
N ASN A 74 -6.30 -41.92 -15.56
CA ASN A 74 -7.03 -41.30 -16.70
C ASN A 74 -7.55 -39.90 -16.29
N THR A 75 -7.53 -38.81 -17.05
CA THR A 75 -6.83 -38.31 -18.26
C THR A 75 -7.32 -36.85 -18.41
N GLY A 76 -6.42 -35.89 -18.62
CA GLY A 76 -6.75 -34.48 -18.88
C GLY A 76 -5.47 -33.65 -18.87
N GLY A 77 -4.60 -33.90 -19.86
CA GLY A 77 -3.22 -33.43 -19.87
C GLY A 77 -3.07 -31.95 -20.23
N ASN A 78 -2.38 -31.20 -19.38
CA ASN A 78 -1.64 -30.00 -19.75
C ASN A 78 -0.42 -30.44 -20.57
N ASN A 79 -0.33 -29.97 -21.81
CA ASN A 79 0.80 -30.23 -22.68
C ASN A 79 1.68 -28.97 -22.70
N THR A 80 2.72 -28.95 -21.86
CA THR A 80 3.75 -27.91 -21.90
C THR A 80 4.71 -28.23 -23.05
N VAL A 81 4.64 -27.47 -24.13
CA VAL A 81 5.67 -27.45 -25.17
C VAL A 81 6.58 -26.26 -24.86
N ILE A 82 7.81 -26.56 -24.42
CA ILE A 82 8.89 -25.58 -24.35
C ILE A 82 9.51 -25.54 -25.75
N ASP A 83 9.36 -24.42 -26.46
CA ASP A 83 10.24 -24.09 -27.57
C ASP A 83 11.45 -23.29 -27.07
N SER A 84 12.59 -23.52 -27.70
CA SER A 84 13.83 -22.81 -27.43
C SER A 84 13.95 -21.65 -28.41
N ASN A 85 13.22 -20.57 -28.17
CA ASN A 85 13.58 -19.18 -28.50
C ASN A 85 12.66 -18.23 -27.70
N GLY A 86 13.22 -17.60 -26.65
CA GLY A 86 12.50 -16.76 -25.69
C GLY A 86 11.78 -15.54 -26.28
N THR A 87 10.55 -15.75 -26.73
CA THR A 87 9.55 -14.70 -27.01
C THR A 87 8.18 -15.20 -26.57
N ASN A 88 7.59 -14.56 -25.57
CA ASN A 88 6.28 -14.90 -25.03
C ASN A 88 5.21 -14.47 -26.04
N THR A 89 4.53 -15.43 -26.67
CA THR A 89 3.39 -15.16 -27.56
C THR A 89 2.11 -15.54 -26.84
N ASN A 90 1.23 -14.57 -26.65
CA ASN A 90 -0.10 -14.76 -26.07
C ASN A 90 -0.89 -15.73 -26.95
N ASN A 91 -1.09 -16.95 -26.46
CA ASN A 91 -1.80 -17.99 -27.19
C ASN A 91 -3.24 -18.06 -26.70
N THR A 92 -4.15 -17.40 -27.42
CA THR A 92 -5.60 -17.53 -27.26
C THR A 92 -6.03 -18.91 -27.76
N ILE A 93 -6.40 -19.83 -26.85
CA ILE A 93 -7.08 -21.06 -27.25
C ILE A 93 -8.53 -20.71 -27.54
N ILE A 94 -8.89 -20.61 -28.82
CA ILE A 94 -10.27 -20.43 -29.28
C ILE A 94 -10.92 -21.82 -29.31
N ASP A 95 -11.75 -22.13 -28.32
CA ASP A 95 -12.69 -23.24 -28.42
C ASP A 95 -13.83 -22.80 -29.36
N SER A 96 -13.82 -23.34 -30.57
CA SER A 96 -14.74 -22.97 -31.64
C SER A 96 -16.02 -23.78 -31.50
N ASN A 97 -16.95 -23.38 -30.62
CA ASN A 97 -18.35 -23.86 -30.62
C ASN A 97 -19.33 -23.02 -29.77
N ASN A 98 -19.29 -21.68 -29.85
CA ASN A 98 -20.45 -20.88 -29.41
C ASN A 98 -20.76 -19.76 -30.40
N THR A 99 -22.01 -19.76 -30.89
CA THR A 99 -22.52 -18.80 -31.88
C THR A 99 -23.23 -17.71 -31.08
N GLY A 100 -22.50 -16.63 -30.79
CA GLY A 100 -22.96 -15.46 -30.05
C GLY A 100 -21.79 -14.49 -29.94
N ASN A 101 -21.63 -13.62 -30.94
CA ASN A 101 -20.55 -12.64 -31.00
C ASN A 101 -20.83 -11.50 -30.00
N ASN A 102 -20.46 -11.68 -28.74
CA ASN A 102 -20.08 -10.57 -27.86
C ASN A 102 -18.56 -10.66 -27.64
N THR A 103 -17.81 -10.18 -28.63
CA THR A 103 -16.41 -9.79 -28.41
C THR A 103 -16.44 -8.54 -27.54
N PHE A 104 -16.37 -8.72 -26.22
CA PHE A 104 -15.94 -7.67 -25.30
C PHE A 104 -14.55 -7.23 -25.75
N VAL A 105 -14.48 -6.08 -26.40
CA VAL A 105 -13.20 -5.41 -26.64
C VAL A 105 -12.81 -4.79 -25.31
N GLN A 106 -12.14 -5.58 -24.46
CA GLN A 106 -11.33 -5.02 -23.39
C GLN A 106 -10.32 -4.10 -24.13
N GLN A 107 -10.51 -2.79 -24.04
CA GLN A 107 -9.58 -1.79 -24.56
C GLN A 107 -8.30 -1.85 -23.70
N ASN A 108 -7.56 -2.94 -23.82
CA ASN A 108 -6.18 -3.03 -23.36
C ASN A 108 -5.35 -2.31 -24.42
N SER A 109 -5.39 -0.97 -24.40
CA SER A 109 -4.25 -0.20 -24.92
C SER A 109 -3.00 -0.77 -24.23
N SER A 110 -2.04 -1.30 -25.00
CA SER A 110 -0.83 -1.85 -24.41
C SER A 110 -0.11 -0.73 -23.64
N ILE A 111 -0.15 -0.79 -22.31
CA ILE A 111 0.54 0.19 -21.48
C ILE A 111 2.03 -0.12 -21.57
N ASN A 112 2.80 0.88 -21.98
CA ASN A 112 4.24 0.79 -21.97
C ASN A 112 4.75 1.19 -20.60
N TYR A 113 5.63 0.36 -20.04
CA TYR A 113 6.29 0.65 -18.78
C TYR A 113 7.71 1.17 -19.05
N ALA A 114 8.15 2.10 -18.21
CA ALA A 114 9.49 2.61 -18.14
C ALA A 114 10.08 2.32 -16.75
N ALA A 115 11.38 2.04 -16.71
CA ALA A 115 12.11 1.98 -15.46
C ALA A 115 12.29 3.38 -14.89
N TRP A 116 11.88 3.57 -13.64
CA TRP A 116 12.14 4.75 -12.84
C TRP A 116 13.07 4.39 -11.67
N THR A 117 13.99 5.28 -11.33
CA THR A 117 14.83 5.16 -10.14
C THR A 117 15.32 6.52 -9.68
N ASP A 118 15.46 6.69 -8.37
CA ASP A 118 16.16 7.82 -7.75
C ASP A 118 17.60 7.48 -7.31
N GLY A 119 18.09 6.29 -7.70
CA GLY A 119 19.39 5.75 -7.29
C GLY A 119 19.34 4.91 -6.00
N GLU A 120 18.26 5.00 -5.22
CA GLU A 120 18.08 4.28 -3.96
C GLU A 120 17.03 3.18 -4.10
N ILE A 121 15.89 3.54 -4.69
CA ILE A 121 14.78 2.65 -5.04
C ILE A 121 14.54 2.64 -6.55
N SER A 122 13.89 1.61 -7.05
CA SER A 122 13.44 1.54 -8.45
C SER A 122 12.06 0.91 -8.60
N LEU A 123 11.36 1.33 -9.66
CA LEU A 123 10.00 0.94 -10.01
C LEU A 123 9.88 0.80 -11.53
N SER A 124 8.95 -0.04 -11.97
CA SER A 124 8.45 -0.12 -13.34
C SER A 124 7.09 0.57 -13.40
N VAL A 125 7.03 1.77 -13.98
CA VAL A 125 5.81 2.60 -14.03
C VAL A 125 5.38 2.87 -15.46
N PRO A 126 4.08 3.09 -15.74
CA PRO A 126 3.65 3.56 -17.05
C PRO A 126 4.45 4.79 -17.49
N ASP A 127 4.85 4.84 -18.75
CA ASP A 127 5.72 5.92 -19.28
C ASP A 127 5.09 7.33 -19.20
N THR A 128 3.77 7.40 -19.04
CA THR A 128 3.00 8.64 -18.82
C THR A 128 2.90 9.05 -17.35
N TRP A 129 3.30 8.19 -16.41
CA TRP A 129 3.18 8.44 -14.98
C TRP A 129 4.44 9.12 -14.43
N SER A 130 4.27 9.81 -13.31
CA SER A 130 5.35 10.45 -12.56
C SER A 130 5.55 9.76 -11.22
N VAL A 131 6.78 9.79 -10.70
CA VAL A 131 7.11 9.26 -9.38
C VAL A 131 7.90 10.28 -8.59
N VAL A 132 7.53 10.45 -7.32
CA VAL A 132 8.27 11.25 -6.34
C VAL A 132 8.56 10.37 -5.13
N SER A 133 9.82 10.35 -4.69
CA SER A 133 10.24 9.71 -3.45
C SER A 133 10.51 10.72 -2.35
N TYR A 134 10.35 10.27 -1.11
CA TYR A 134 10.52 11.06 0.11
C TYR A 134 11.36 10.28 1.12
N GLY A 135 11.91 11.02 2.08
CA GLY A 135 12.63 10.44 3.21
C GLY A 135 13.92 9.72 2.84
N GLU A 136 14.57 9.21 3.87
CA GLU A 136 15.83 8.47 3.79
C GLU A 136 15.80 7.25 4.72
N CYS A 137 16.53 6.21 4.32
CA CYS A 137 16.65 4.94 5.01
C CYS A 137 15.27 4.37 5.41
N ALA A 138 14.94 4.39 6.70
CA ALA A 138 13.69 3.83 7.22
C ALA A 138 12.45 4.65 6.91
N THR A 139 12.63 5.92 6.57
CA THR A 139 11.55 6.86 6.23
C THR A 139 11.29 6.91 4.73
N LYS A 140 12.04 6.09 3.96
CA LYS A 140 11.97 6.06 2.50
C LYS A 140 10.56 5.68 2.04
N SER A 141 9.95 6.57 1.27
CA SER A 141 8.55 6.51 0.84
C SER A 141 8.44 6.97 -0.62
N PHE A 142 7.33 6.69 -1.30
CA PHE A 142 7.08 7.19 -2.66
C PHE A 142 5.59 7.36 -2.99
N VAL A 143 5.33 8.18 -4.00
CA VAL A 143 4.04 8.29 -4.69
C VAL A 143 4.30 8.23 -6.20
N ALA A 144 3.73 7.23 -6.86
CA ALA A 144 3.63 7.10 -8.31
C ALA A 144 2.21 7.46 -8.75
N TYR A 145 2.04 8.34 -9.73
CA TYR A 145 0.72 8.87 -10.08
C TYR A 145 0.59 9.26 -11.56
N ASP A 146 -0.65 9.18 -12.06
CA ASP A 146 -1.04 9.75 -13.35
C ASP A 146 -1.33 11.25 -13.19
N SER A 147 -0.52 12.09 -13.81
CA SER A 147 -0.75 13.55 -13.76
C SER A 147 -2.04 13.99 -14.47
N SER A 148 -2.61 13.17 -15.35
CA SER A 148 -3.86 13.43 -16.06
C SER A 148 -5.11 13.00 -15.29
N ASN A 149 -4.96 12.03 -14.37
CA ASN A 149 -6.01 11.61 -13.46
C ASN A 149 -5.46 11.38 -12.04
N PRO A 150 -5.66 12.33 -11.11
CA PRO A 150 -5.08 12.25 -9.78
C PRO A 150 -5.68 11.15 -8.91
N LEU A 151 -6.74 10.44 -9.32
CA LEU A 151 -7.21 9.26 -8.59
C LEU A 151 -6.36 8.02 -8.86
N ARG A 152 -5.63 7.98 -9.99
CA ARG A 152 -4.77 6.86 -10.36
C ARG A 152 -3.41 7.01 -9.69
N GLN A 153 -3.22 6.31 -8.57
CA GLN A 153 -2.00 6.41 -7.78
C GLN A 153 -1.61 5.09 -7.14
N VAL A 154 -0.30 4.90 -7.00
CA VAL A 154 0.33 3.93 -6.12
C VAL A 154 1.20 4.68 -5.14
N PHE A 155 0.93 4.57 -3.85
CA PHE A 155 1.76 5.17 -2.82
C PHE A 155 2.21 4.16 -1.78
N TYR A 156 3.37 4.43 -1.21
CA TYR A 156 3.92 3.72 -0.06
C TYR A 156 4.55 4.75 0.87
N PHE A 157 4.06 4.82 2.10
CA PHE A 157 4.66 5.53 3.21
C PHE A 157 5.20 4.52 4.22
N SER A 158 6.51 4.51 4.43
CA SER A 158 7.07 3.65 5.48
C SER A 158 6.58 4.08 6.86
N GLU A 159 6.42 5.39 7.05
CA GLU A 159 5.76 6.02 8.18
C GLU A 159 4.90 7.21 7.70
N ALA A 160 3.70 7.33 8.26
CA ALA A 160 2.80 8.45 8.08
C ALA A 160 2.32 8.92 9.47
N GLY A 161 2.77 10.09 9.90
CA GLY A 161 2.45 10.63 11.22
C GLY A 161 3.42 11.72 11.68
N PRO A 162 3.41 12.05 12.99
CA PRO A 162 2.61 11.42 14.04
C PRO A 162 1.13 11.84 14.01
N VAL A 163 0.26 10.99 14.56
CA VAL A 163 -1.11 11.32 14.96
C VAL A 163 -1.24 11.23 16.48
N TYR A 164 -2.17 11.99 17.06
CA TYR A 164 -2.51 11.84 18.48
C TYR A 164 -3.40 10.61 18.70
N ILE A 165 -3.15 9.83 19.75
CA ILE A 165 -4.01 8.66 20.08
C ILE A 165 -5.11 8.99 21.10
N SER A 166 -5.16 10.24 21.58
CA SER A 166 -6.21 10.74 22.46
C SER A 166 -6.37 12.26 22.37
N GLU A 167 -7.59 12.73 22.55
CA GLU A 167 -7.91 14.17 22.64
C GLU A 167 -7.26 14.80 23.88
N GLU A 168 -7.12 14.04 24.95
CA GLU A 168 -6.47 14.48 26.19
C GLU A 168 -5.01 14.86 25.95
N GLN A 169 -4.25 14.01 25.23
CA GLN A 169 -2.86 14.33 24.92
C GLN A 169 -2.74 15.56 24.03
N LYS A 170 -3.57 15.68 22.98
CA LYS A 170 -3.59 16.87 22.11
C LYS A 170 -3.89 18.14 22.90
N SER A 171 -4.90 18.10 23.76
CA SER A 171 -5.28 19.21 24.64
C SER A 171 -4.16 19.59 25.61
N ASN A 172 -3.45 18.61 26.16
CA ASN A 172 -2.30 18.84 27.05
C ASN A 172 -1.14 19.51 26.32
N ASP A 173 -0.78 19.04 25.12
CA ASP A 173 0.29 19.63 24.32
C ASP A 173 -0.02 21.07 23.91
N LEU A 174 -1.26 21.35 23.50
CA LEU A 174 -1.72 22.70 23.20
C LEU A 174 -1.68 23.60 24.45
N SER A 175 -2.11 23.11 25.61
CA SER A 175 -2.06 23.85 26.87
C SER A 175 -0.61 24.18 27.27
N TRP A 176 0.33 23.26 27.07
CA TRP A 176 1.75 23.53 27.29
C TRP A 176 2.28 24.56 26.31
N LYS A 177 1.95 24.44 25.02
CA LYS A 177 2.33 25.43 24.00
C LYS A 177 1.89 26.83 24.40
N ASP A 178 0.64 27.00 24.83
CA ASP A 178 0.08 28.28 25.26
C ASP A 178 0.74 28.80 26.55
N TYR A 179 0.98 27.91 27.53
CA TYR A 179 1.68 28.27 28.76
C TYR A 179 3.09 28.81 28.49
N TYR A 180 3.89 28.12 27.68
CA TYR A 180 5.25 28.57 27.37
C TYR A 180 5.23 29.90 26.60
N ALA A 181 4.30 30.07 25.65
CA ALA A 181 4.10 31.33 24.95
C ALA A 181 3.77 32.48 25.93
N SER A 182 2.94 32.23 26.96
CA SER A 182 2.56 33.23 27.96
C SER A 182 3.72 33.77 28.81
N ILE A 183 4.77 32.97 28.99
CA ILE A 183 5.98 33.35 29.73
C ILE A 183 7.13 33.81 28.80
N GLY A 184 6.85 34.03 27.52
CA GLY A 184 7.83 34.45 26.53
C GLY A 184 8.85 33.37 26.16
N ALA A 185 8.52 32.10 26.36
CA ALA A 185 9.34 30.96 25.99
C ALA A 185 8.72 30.19 24.82
N THR A 186 9.55 29.49 24.06
CA THR A 186 9.08 28.63 22.96
C THR A 186 9.02 27.19 23.44
N TYR A 187 7.86 26.56 23.31
CA TYR A 187 7.70 25.12 23.43
C TYR A 187 7.21 24.59 22.09
N TYR A 188 8.15 24.04 21.33
CA TYR A 188 7.90 23.62 19.96
C TYR A 188 7.54 22.14 19.93
N ILE A 189 6.30 21.87 19.56
CA ILE A 189 5.80 20.54 19.20
C ILE A 189 5.35 20.67 17.74
N PHE A 190 6.07 20.02 16.83
CA PHE A 190 5.85 20.18 15.38
C PHE A 190 4.60 19.47 14.86
N TRP A 191 3.92 18.68 15.71
CA TRP A 191 2.73 17.91 15.35
C TRP A 191 1.45 18.40 16.05
N THR A 192 1.42 19.63 16.58
CA THR A 192 0.21 20.11 17.31
C THR A 192 -1.05 20.22 16.44
N ASP A 193 -0.89 20.27 15.12
CA ASP A 193 -1.97 20.28 14.14
C ASP A 193 -2.36 18.89 13.62
N SER A 194 -1.60 17.84 13.95
CA SER A 194 -1.94 16.46 13.60
C SER A 194 -3.32 16.04 14.13
N PRO A 195 -4.03 15.14 13.42
CA PRO A 195 -5.34 14.67 13.85
C PRO A 195 -5.26 13.78 15.09
N VAL A 196 -6.42 13.57 15.72
CA VAL A 196 -6.60 12.56 16.76
C VAL A 196 -7.21 11.33 16.13
N VAL A 197 -6.54 10.18 16.25
CA VAL A 197 -7.03 8.89 15.78
C VAL A 197 -7.16 7.98 17.00
N SER A 198 -8.38 7.84 17.51
CA SER A 198 -8.66 7.11 18.75
C SER A 198 -9.94 6.27 18.63
N PRO A 199 -9.88 4.93 18.69
CA PRO A 199 -8.66 4.12 18.79
C PRO A 199 -7.80 4.20 17.52
N LEU A 200 -6.48 4.00 17.65
CA LEU A 200 -5.55 3.91 16.52
C LEU A 200 -5.65 2.52 15.88
N THR A 201 -6.66 2.34 15.04
CA THR A 201 -6.80 1.18 14.14
C THR A 201 -6.41 1.56 12.72
N ALA A 202 -6.09 0.58 11.88
CA ALA A 202 -5.79 0.79 10.46
C ALA A 202 -6.94 1.48 9.71
N GLU A 203 -8.19 1.07 9.96
CA GLU A 203 -9.38 1.69 9.36
C GLU A 203 -9.59 3.13 9.84
N ASN A 204 -9.41 3.39 11.14
CA ASN A 204 -9.55 4.76 11.66
C ASN A 204 -8.42 5.65 11.15
N PHE A 205 -7.21 5.11 11.00
CA PHE A 205 -6.09 5.83 10.41
C PHE A 205 -6.39 6.24 8.97
N LEU A 206 -6.89 5.31 8.14
CA LEU A 206 -7.30 5.60 6.76
C LEU A 206 -8.40 6.67 6.71
N ASN A 207 -9.41 6.59 7.59
CA ASN A 207 -10.50 7.57 7.69
C ASN A 207 -10.02 9.00 8.02
N HIS A 208 -8.93 9.14 8.78
CA HIS A 208 -8.38 10.45 9.17
C HIS A 208 -7.15 10.85 8.32
N PHE A 209 -6.83 10.09 7.28
CA PHE A 209 -5.57 10.29 6.56
C PHE A 209 -5.52 11.65 5.85
N LYS A 210 -6.64 12.15 5.32
CA LYS A 210 -6.69 13.52 4.78
C LYS A 210 -6.30 14.57 5.82
N GLU A 211 -6.78 14.46 7.06
CA GLU A 211 -6.45 15.44 8.11
C GLU A 211 -4.96 15.42 8.42
N LEU A 212 -4.34 14.24 8.41
CA LEU A 212 -2.89 14.11 8.54
C LEU A 212 -2.17 14.67 7.31
N ALA A 213 -2.59 14.35 6.09
CA ALA A 213 -2.01 14.85 4.85
C ALA A 213 -2.09 16.38 4.72
N ASP A 214 -3.12 17.00 5.32
CA ASP A 214 -3.27 18.46 5.41
C ASP A 214 -2.44 19.10 6.54
N ALA A 215 -1.99 18.32 7.54
CA ALA A 215 -1.16 18.84 8.62
C ALA A 215 0.20 19.32 8.09
N ASN A 216 0.77 20.35 8.71
CA ASN A 216 2.05 20.94 8.28
C ASN A 216 3.17 19.88 8.27
N ILE A 217 3.21 19.02 9.29
CA ILE A 217 4.23 17.99 9.40
C ILE A 217 4.25 17.02 8.22
N MET A 218 3.08 16.70 7.65
CA MET A 218 3.00 15.79 6.50
C MET A 218 3.11 16.54 5.18
N SER A 219 2.42 17.68 5.04
CA SER A 219 2.42 18.45 3.80
C SER A 219 3.77 19.06 3.44
N GLU A 220 4.65 19.30 4.42
CA GLU A 220 6.03 19.75 4.17
C GLU A 220 6.94 18.61 3.69
N VAL A 221 6.80 17.40 4.23
CA VAL A 221 7.71 16.26 3.93
C VAL A 221 7.22 15.36 2.79
N ALA A 222 5.90 15.30 2.59
CA ALA A 222 5.23 14.48 1.59
C ALA A 222 4.07 15.27 0.95
N PRO A 223 4.36 16.35 0.19
CA PRO A 223 3.34 17.26 -0.35
C PRO A 223 2.34 16.62 -1.33
N LEU A 224 2.66 15.45 -1.90
CA LEU A 224 1.74 14.68 -2.75
C LEU A 224 1.02 13.55 -2.01
N ALA A 225 1.05 13.54 -0.67
CA ALA A 225 0.24 12.58 0.08
C ALA A 225 -1.24 12.70 -0.32
N PRO A 226 -1.90 11.58 -0.66
CA PRO A 226 -3.28 11.62 -1.13
C PRO A 226 -4.20 12.09 -0.02
N LYS A 227 -5.17 12.92 -0.40
CA LYS A 227 -6.12 13.54 0.53
C LYS A 227 -7.41 12.74 0.53
N ILE A 228 -7.32 11.53 1.05
CA ILE A 228 -8.40 10.53 1.09
C ILE A 228 -9.36 10.86 2.24
N HIS A 229 -10.65 11.03 1.91
CA HIS A 229 -11.71 11.27 2.89
C HIS A 229 -13.01 10.56 2.51
N ASP A 230 -14.02 10.64 3.37
CA ASP A 230 -15.33 9.99 3.17
C ASP A 230 -15.20 8.51 2.80
N VAL A 231 -14.35 7.79 3.53
CA VAL A 231 -14.00 6.40 3.25
C VAL A 231 -15.19 5.48 3.59
N GLN A 232 -15.58 4.66 2.63
CA GLN A 232 -16.58 3.62 2.79
C GLN A 232 -15.94 2.25 2.56
N VAL A 233 -15.68 1.55 3.67
CA VAL A 233 -15.04 0.23 3.66
C VAL A 233 -15.97 -0.82 3.03
N ILE A 234 -15.53 -1.41 1.92
CA ILE A 234 -16.18 -2.52 1.20
C ILE A 234 -15.83 -3.83 1.90
N SER A 235 -14.54 -4.07 2.12
CA SER A 235 -14.03 -5.21 2.84
C SER A 235 -12.77 -4.88 3.61
N SER A 236 -12.52 -5.64 4.67
CA SER A 236 -11.41 -5.43 5.59
C SER A 236 -10.99 -6.75 6.21
N GLU A 237 -9.72 -7.10 6.02
CA GLU A 237 -9.13 -8.35 6.48
C GLU A 237 -7.87 -8.08 7.29
N THR A 238 -7.60 -8.93 8.28
CA THR A 238 -6.30 -8.91 8.95
C THR A 238 -5.32 -9.74 8.10
N PRO A 239 -4.16 -9.18 7.71
CA PRO A 239 -3.19 -9.90 6.91
C PRO A 239 -2.64 -11.11 7.67
N SER A 240 -2.28 -12.16 6.94
CA SER A 240 -1.73 -13.40 7.51
C SER A 240 -0.33 -13.21 8.09
N GLN A 241 0.39 -12.17 7.64
CA GLN A 241 1.72 -11.79 8.08
C GLN A 241 1.81 -10.26 8.23
N LEU A 242 2.60 -9.82 9.21
CA LEU A 242 2.92 -8.42 9.44
C LEU A 242 4.30 -8.11 8.86
N ILE A 243 4.40 -6.96 8.19
CA ILE A 243 5.68 -6.38 7.74
C ILE A 243 6.41 -5.82 8.95
N LEU A 244 5.68 -5.11 9.82
CA LEU A 244 6.16 -4.60 11.09
C LEU A 244 5.69 -5.53 12.22
N PRO A 245 6.57 -6.35 12.82
CA PRO A 245 6.19 -7.30 13.88
C PRO A 245 5.64 -6.64 15.15
N THR A 246 5.90 -5.34 15.33
CA THR A 246 5.48 -4.56 16.49
C THR A 246 4.23 -3.71 16.22
N ALA A 247 3.58 -3.88 15.06
CA ALA A 247 2.34 -3.18 14.76
C ALA A 247 1.25 -3.50 15.81
N SER A 248 0.50 -2.47 16.22
CA SER A 248 -0.64 -2.57 17.13
C SER A 248 -1.91 -3.05 16.43
N ASP A 249 -2.07 -2.72 15.15
CA ASP A 249 -3.15 -3.20 14.28
C ASP A 249 -2.66 -3.23 12.83
N ALA A 250 -3.24 -4.11 12.01
CA ALA A 250 -2.92 -4.19 10.60
C ALA A 250 -4.13 -4.67 9.78
N LYS A 251 -4.39 -4.03 8.64
CA LYS A 251 -5.50 -4.37 7.75
C LYS A 251 -5.13 -4.26 6.27
N ILE A 252 -5.69 -5.17 5.49
CA ILE A 252 -5.93 -5.01 4.06
C ILE A 252 -7.37 -4.51 3.93
N ILE A 253 -7.57 -3.35 3.31
CA ILE A 253 -8.86 -2.66 3.21
C ILE A 253 -9.15 -2.39 1.75
N ARG A 254 -10.34 -2.77 1.29
CA ARG A 254 -10.93 -2.26 0.04
C ARG A 254 -11.97 -1.22 0.39
N ALA A 255 -11.90 -0.04 -0.23
CA ALA A 255 -12.84 1.03 0.08
C ALA A 255 -13.11 1.95 -1.10
N LEU A 256 -14.32 2.48 -1.14
CA LEU A 256 -14.61 3.72 -1.85
C LEU A 256 -14.11 4.90 -1.01
N PHE A 257 -13.66 5.96 -1.67
CA PHE A 257 -13.22 7.18 -1.01
C PHE A 257 -13.43 8.39 -1.91
N SER A 258 -13.44 9.57 -1.31
CA SER A 258 -13.40 10.84 -2.03
C SER A 258 -11.98 11.42 -2.01
N GLN A 259 -11.55 11.96 -3.15
CA GLN A 259 -10.34 12.76 -3.25
C GLN A 259 -10.55 13.90 -4.26
N GLY A 260 -10.41 15.13 -3.76
CA GLY A 260 -10.73 16.32 -4.56
C GLY A 260 -12.22 16.34 -4.89
N SER A 261 -12.56 16.33 -6.18
CA SER A 261 -13.96 16.24 -6.64
C SER A 261 -14.33 14.87 -7.20
N GLY A 262 -13.42 13.89 -7.11
CA GLY A 262 -13.61 12.56 -7.67
C GLY A 262 -13.97 11.52 -6.61
N LEU A 263 -14.80 10.56 -7.00
CA LEU A 263 -15.02 9.32 -6.28
C LEU A 263 -13.96 8.32 -6.76
N GLY A 264 -13.26 7.70 -5.82
CA GLY A 264 -12.22 6.72 -6.10
C GLY A 264 -12.53 5.41 -5.41
N GLU A 265 -11.92 4.36 -5.93
CA GLU A 265 -11.85 3.08 -5.26
C GLU A 265 -10.38 2.73 -5.05
N GLY A 266 -10.09 2.08 -3.93
CA GLY A 266 -8.74 1.73 -3.58
C GLY A 266 -8.60 0.50 -2.71
N LEU A 267 -7.41 -0.08 -2.81
CA LEU A 267 -6.92 -1.14 -1.96
C LEU A 267 -5.79 -0.58 -1.11
N PHE A 268 -5.92 -0.75 0.20
CA PHE A 268 -5.02 -0.17 1.19
C PHE A 268 -4.46 -1.26 2.08
N TYR A 269 -3.17 -1.20 2.34
CA TYR A 269 -2.54 -1.96 3.41
C TYR A 269 -2.02 -0.97 4.44
N VAL A 270 -2.45 -1.10 5.68
CA VAL A 270 -2.05 -0.19 6.75
C VAL A 270 -1.66 -1.03 7.96
N GLU A 271 -0.44 -0.85 8.44
CA GLU A 271 -0.08 -1.20 9.81
C GLU A 271 -0.12 0.06 10.66
N THR A 272 -0.41 -0.07 11.95
CA THR A 272 -0.34 1.06 12.89
C THR A 272 0.59 0.71 14.02
N ALA A 273 1.24 1.72 14.61
CA ALA A 273 2.07 1.55 15.78
C ALA A 273 1.84 2.70 16.77
N GLU A 274 1.58 2.36 18.03
CA GLU A 274 1.43 3.31 19.12
C GLU A 274 2.76 3.59 19.83
N PHE A 275 2.93 4.83 20.28
CA PHE A 275 3.99 5.26 21.19
C PHE A 275 3.38 5.87 22.45
N PRO A 276 2.84 5.05 23.38
CA PRO A 276 1.96 5.52 24.46
C PRO A 276 2.60 6.53 25.41
N ILE A 277 3.92 6.47 25.59
CA ILE A 277 4.67 7.41 26.45
C ILE A 277 4.55 8.85 25.95
N ALA A 278 4.50 9.04 24.63
CA ALA A 278 4.32 10.34 23.98
C ALA A 278 2.85 10.62 23.64
N GLY A 279 1.95 9.64 23.79
CA GLY A 279 0.53 9.76 23.44
C GLY A 279 0.29 10.02 21.95
N ILE A 280 1.18 9.48 21.10
CA ILE A 280 1.13 9.57 19.64
C ILE A 280 1.20 8.17 19.01
N GLY A 281 0.91 8.09 17.73
CA GLY A 281 1.07 6.89 16.91
C GLY A 281 1.27 7.22 15.44
N TYR A 282 1.44 6.19 14.63
CA TYR A 282 1.76 6.29 13.21
C TYR A 282 1.02 5.22 12.40
N GLY A 283 0.71 5.54 11.15
CA GLY A 283 0.52 4.54 10.11
C GLY A 283 1.90 4.08 9.64
N MET A 284 2.22 2.83 9.85
CA MET A 284 3.44 2.18 9.41
C MET A 284 3.15 1.36 8.16
N THR A 285 4.10 1.29 7.24
CA THR A 285 3.95 0.48 6.02
C THR A 285 2.61 0.76 5.31
N PHE A 286 2.28 2.04 5.11
CA PHE A 286 1.01 2.42 4.53
C PHE A 286 1.08 2.43 3.01
N ILE A 287 0.42 1.46 2.39
CA ILE A 287 0.32 1.29 0.95
C ILE A 287 -1.09 1.63 0.50
N GLY A 288 -1.23 2.30 -0.63
CA GLY A 288 -2.50 2.45 -1.33
C GLY A 288 -2.36 2.34 -2.83
N LEU A 289 -3.24 1.54 -3.43
CA LEU A 289 -3.44 1.40 -4.86
C LEU A 289 -4.82 1.95 -5.18
N THR A 290 -4.89 2.98 -6.02
CA THR A 290 -6.12 3.76 -6.20
C THR A 290 -6.36 4.09 -7.67
N ALA A 291 -7.62 4.19 -8.06
CA ALA A 291 -8.09 4.74 -9.32
C ALA A 291 -9.52 5.31 -9.17
N GLY A 292 -10.09 5.84 -10.26
CA GLY A 292 -11.52 6.18 -10.30
C GLY A 292 -12.38 4.95 -10.05
N GLU A 293 -13.57 5.13 -9.46
CA GLU A 293 -14.41 3.99 -9.09
C GLU A 293 -14.87 3.18 -10.31
N ASP A 294 -15.09 3.85 -11.44
CA ASP A 294 -15.56 3.25 -12.68
C ASP A 294 -14.46 2.55 -13.50
N GLU A 295 -13.20 2.73 -13.12
CA GLU A 295 -12.04 2.18 -13.83
C GLU A 295 -11.12 1.36 -12.92
N PHE A 296 -11.44 1.22 -11.64
CA PHE A 296 -10.57 0.58 -10.67
C PHE A 296 -10.21 -0.86 -11.05
N LEU A 297 -11.20 -1.66 -11.46
CA LEU A 297 -10.97 -3.04 -11.90
C LEU A 297 -10.06 -3.13 -13.15
N GLN A 298 -10.11 -2.13 -14.03
CA GLN A 298 -9.21 -2.07 -15.19
C GLN A 298 -7.79 -1.67 -14.77
N TYR A 299 -7.67 -0.80 -13.77
CA TYR A 299 -6.39 -0.28 -13.30
C TYR A 299 -5.67 -1.17 -12.29
N GLU A 300 -6.39 -2.03 -11.57
CA GLU A 300 -5.85 -2.89 -10.52
C GLU A 300 -4.60 -3.69 -10.97
N PRO A 301 -4.58 -4.35 -12.15
CA PRO A 301 -3.37 -5.05 -12.61
C PRO A 301 -2.17 -4.11 -12.88
N ILE A 302 -2.43 -2.87 -13.31
CA ILE A 302 -1.41 -1.86 -13.58
C ILE A 302 -0.81 -1.35 -12.27
N LEU A 303 -1.67 -1.06 -11.30
CA LEU A 303 -1.26 -0.59 -9.97
C LEU A 303 -0.43 -1.67 -9.25
N ASN A 304 -0.82 -2.93 -9.39
CA ASN A 304 -0.09 -4.07 -8.84
C ASN A 304 1.28 -4.25 -9.48
N GLN A 305 1.35 -4.15 -10.82
CA GLN A 305 2.62 -4.22 -11.53
C GLN A 305 3.62 -3.16 -11.03
N ILE A 306 3.15 -1.94 -10.77
CA ILE A 306 3.98 -0.87 -10.19
C ILE A 306 4.49 -1.30 -8.82
N MET A 307 3.61 -1.68 -7.90
CA MET A 307 3.99 -2.06 -6.54
C MET A 307 4.92 -3.28 -6.51
N GLY A 308 4.58 -4.34 -7.25
CA GLY A 308 5.37 -5.57 -7.32
C GLY A 308 6.75 -5.41 -7.98
N SER A 309 6.96 -4.32 -8.71
CA SER A 309 8.27 -3.97 -9.29
C SER A 309 9.19 -3.18 -8.35
N TYR A 310 8.70 -2.81 -7.16
CA TYR A 310 9.48 -2.07 -6.19
C TYR A 310 10.73 -2.84 -5.80
N SER A 311 11.86 -2.15 -5.82
CA SER A 311 13.14 -2.69 -5.34
C SER A 311 13.97 -1.60 -4.69
N ILE A 312 14.81 -2.00 -3.74
CA ILE A 312 15.75 -1.14 -3.02
C ILE A 312 17.17 -1.60 -3.31
N SER A 313 18.11 -0.67 -3.46
CA SER A 313 19.50 -1.02 -3.78
C SER A 313 20.29 -1.50 -2.55
N ASP A 314 21.06 -2.57 -2.72
CA ASP A 314 21.96 -3.11 -1.68
C ASP A 314 22.97 -2.09 -1.16
N SER A 315 23.44 -1.19 -2.04
CA SER A 315 24.36 -0.12 -1.69
C SER A 315 23.72 0.90 -0.74
N TYR A 316 22.47 1.26 -0.99
CA TYR A 316 21.73 2.19 -0.16
C TYR A 316 21.46 1.60 1.23
N VAL A 317 20.96 0.36 1.24
CA VAL A 317 20.82 -0.46 2.43
C VAL A 317 22.11 -0.49 3.26
N SER A 318 23.23 -0.80 2.62
CA SER A 318 24.53 -0.91 3.30
C SER A 318 24.96 0.42 3.90
N ALA A 319 24.72 1.54 3.20
CA ALA A 319 25.01 2.88 3.71
C ALA A 319 24.14 3.20 4.95
N CYS A 320 22.85 2.90 4.89
CA CYS A 320 21.92 3.12 6.00
C CYS A 320 22.27 2.28 7.25
N LEU A 321 22.71 1.03 7.07
CA LEU A 321 23.20 0.19 8.18
C LEU A 321 24.50 0.70 8.78
N GLN A 322 25.45 1.15 7.94
CA GLN A 322 26.74 1.69 8.39
C GLN A 322 26.57 2.99 9.19
N ALA A 323 25.53 3.77 8.89
CA ALA A 323 25.16 4.95 9.66
C ALA A 323 24.61 4.64 11.08
N GLN A 324 24.62 3.37 11.53
CA GLN A 324 24.06 2.88 12.79
C GLN A 324 22.56 3.16 12.95
N ASN A 325 21.78 3.03 11.88
CA ASN A 325 20.34 3.21 11.94
C ASN A 325 19.63 1.85 12.13
N GLN A 326 19.12 1.55 13.33
CA GLN A 326 18.28 0.35 13.56
C GLN A 326 17.06 0.33 12.62
N ALA A 327 16.57 1.50 12.24
CA ALA A 327 15.44 1.62 11.32
C ALA A 327 15.82 1.22 9.88
N ALA A 328 17.11 1.22 9.51
CA ALA A 328 17.57 0.67 8.23
C ALA A 328 17.41 -0.86 8.13
N GLN A 329 17.47 -1.58 9.26
CA GLN A 329 17.15 -3.01 9.29
C GLN A 329 15.66 -3.25 9.03
N SER A 330 14.79 -2.34 9.48
CA SER A 330 13.37 -2.36 9.12
C SER A 330 13.17 -2.05 7.64
N ALA A 331 13.84 -1.03 7.08
CA ALA A 331 13.78 -0.69 5.66
C ALA A 331 14.17 -1.85 4.74
N LEU A 332 15.19 -2.60 5.14
CA LEU A 332 15.65 -3.84 4.51
C LEU A 332 14.56 -4.90 4.45
N LYS A 333 13.97 -5.19 5.63
CA LYS A 333 12.88 -6.14 5.74
C LYS A 333 11.71 -5.68 4.88
N THR A 334 11.38 -4.38 4.89
CA THR A 334 10.29 -3.84 4.10
C THR A 334 10.53 -3.91 2.60
N GLY A 335 11.76 -3.75 2.09
CA GLY A 335 12.02 -3.83 0.65
C GLY A 335 11.83 -5.22 0.05
N GLU A 336 12.33 -6.26 0.72
CA GLU A 336 12.08 -7.66 0.34
C GLU A 336 10.60 -8.02 0.55
N ILE A 337 10.02 -7.56 1.66
CA ILE A 337 8.63 -7.83 2.00
C ILE A 337 7.66 -7.10 1.07
N LEU A 338 7.93 -5.89 0.55
CA LEU A 338 6.99 -5.21 -0.36
C LEU A 338 6.78 -6.00 -1.66
N SER A 339 7.84 -6.64 -2.16
CA SER A 339 7.75 -7.55 -3.30
C SER A 339 6.92 -8.80 -2.95
N GLU A 340 7.14 -9.43 -1.79
CA GLU A 340 6.35 -10.59 -1.30
C GLU A 340 4.93 -10.22 -0.84
N THR A 341 4.71 -8.98 -0.41
CA THR A 341 3.44 -8.44 0.07
C THR A 341 2.54 -8.12 -1.09
N SER A 342 3.11 -7.77 -2.26
CA SER A 342 2.34 -7.74 -3.48
C SER A 342 1.60 -9.06 -3.69
N ASP A 343 2.22 -10.22 -3.39
CA ASP A 343 1.56 -11.53 -3.50
C ASP A 343 0.53 -11.76 -2.39
N ILE A 344 0.83 -11.41 -1.14
CA ILE A 344 -0.13 -11.56 0.00
C ILE A 344 -1.38 -10.69 -0.23
N ILE A 345 -1.15 -9.47 -0.69
CA ILE A 345 -2.19 -8.52 -0.98
C ILE A 345 -2.97 -9.01 -2.23
N MET A 346 -2.30 -9.47 -3.29
CA MET A 346 -2.94 -10.07 -4.47
C MET A 346 -3.80 -11.30 -4.13
N ASP A 347 -3.30 -12.21 -3.30
CA ASP A 347 -4.05 -13.39 -2.86
C ASP A 347 -5.32 -13.00 -2.07
N SER A 348 -5.22 -11.98 -1.21
CA SER A 348 -6.38 -11.45 -0.48
C SER A 348 -7.40 -10.85 -1.45
N TRP A 349 -6.95 -10.12 -2.47
CA TRP A 349 -7.81 -9.55 -3.50
C TRP A 349 -8.54 -10.60 -4.32
N ASP A 350 -7.82 -11.59 -4.88
CA ASP A 350 -8.40 -12.64 -5.72
C ASP A 350 -9.45 -13.49 -4.96
N SER A 351 -9.26 -13.67 -3.65
CA SER A 351 -10.08 -14.61 -2.87
C SER A 351 -11.53 -14.18 -2.62
N ARG A 352 -11.88 -12.89 -2.81
CA ARG A 352 -13.23 -12.35 -2.50
C ARG A 352 -13.80 -11.33 -3.49
N GLN A 353 -13.12 -11.04 -4.60
CA GLN A 353 -13.46 -9.94 -5.51
C GLN A 353 -14.93 -9.91 -5.94
N GLN A 354 -15.55 -11.01 -6.36
CA GLN A 354 -16.87 -10.92 -7.01
C GLN A 354 -17.99 -10.32 -6.14
N SER A 355 -18.06 -10.67 -4.85
CA SER A 355 -19.08 -10.08 -3.97
C SER A 355 -18.78 -8.61 -3.66
N ASP A 356 -17.50 -8.30 -3.52
CA ASP A 356 -17.01 -6.97 -3.16
C ASP A 356 -17.14 -6.01 -4.34
N ASP A 357 -16.92 -6.49 -5.57
CA ASP A 357 -17.13 -5.75 -6.82
C ASP A 357 -18.60 -5.35 -6.94
N ILE A 358 -19.51 -6.32 -6.80
CA ILE A 358 -20.96 -6.04 -6.83
C ILE A 358 -21.36 -5.04 -5.74
N LEU A 359 -20.78 -5.15 -4.55
CA LEU A 359 -21.07 -4.24 -3.45
C LEU A 359 -20.54 -2.83 -3.73
N SER A 360 -19.32 -2.73 -4.27
CA SER A 360 -18.69 -1.48 -4.68
C SER A 360 -19.55 -0.75 -5.72
N GLU A 361 -19.94 -1.45 -6.79
CA GLU A 361 -20.75 -0.89 -7.87
C GLU A 361 -22.11 -0.38 -7.37
N LYS A 362 -22.77 -1.13 -6.46
CA LYS A 362 -24.03 -0.69 -5.84
C LYS A 362 -23.87 0.56 -4.98
N TRP A 363 -22.77 0.67 -4.24
CA TRP A 363 -22.50 1.84 -3.42
C TRP A 363 -22.11 3.05 -4.25
N SER A 364 -21.34 2.84 -5.32
CA SER A 364 -21.03 3.86 -6.31
C SER A 364 -22.30 4.42 -6.94
N ASP A 365 -23.18 3.55 -7.45
CA ASP A 365 -24.48 3.93 -8.02
C ASP A 365 -25.31 4.78 -7.03
N THR A 366 -25.37 4.35 -5.77
CA THR A 366 -26.07 5.09 -4.70
C THR A 366 -25.44 6.46 -4.44
N THR A 367 -24.11 6.55 -4.40
CA THR A 367 -23.36 7.77 -4.10
C THR A 367 -23.45 8.79 -5.24
N LEU A 368 -23.41 8.31 -6.48
CA LEU A 368 -23.48 9.12 -7.69
C LEU A 368 -24.93 9.45 -8.10
N GLY A 369 -25.92 8.80 -7.49
CA GLY A 369 -27.34 9.10 -7.70
C GLY A 369 -27.95 8.44 -8.94
N TYR A 370 -27.41 7.31 -9.37
CA TYR A 370 -27.86 6.56 -10.53
C TYR A 370 -28.32 5.15 -10.15
N GLU A 371 -29.05 4.51 -11.05
CA GLU A 371 -29.29 3.07 -11.05
C GLU A 371 -28.85 2.46 -12.39
N ARG A 372 -28.75 1.12 -12.45
CA ARG A 372 -28.40 0.40 -13.68
C ARG A 372 -29.57 -0.44 -14.18
N VAL A 373 -29.73 -0.44 -15.49
CA VAL A 373 -30.62 -1.35 -16.23
C VAL A 373 -29.80 -2.04 -17.32
N TYR A 374 -30.25 -3.20 -17.79
CA TYR A 374 -29.57 -3.92 -18.86
C TYR A 374 -30.54 -4.38 -19.94
N ASP A 375 -30.02 -4.54 -21.16
CA ASP A 375 -30.71 -5.17 -22.27
C ASP A 375 -30.51 -6.71 -22.19
N PRO A 376 -31.56 -7.51 -21.99
CA PRO A 376 -31.43 -8.97 -21.93
C PRO A 376 -31.00 -9.63 -23.24
N GLU A 377 -31.19 -8.99 -24.39
CA GLU A 377 -30.79 -9.51 -25.70
C GLU A 377 -29.29 -9.30 -25.96
N THR A 378 -28.77 -8.12 -25.64
CA THR A 378 -27.36 -7.76 -25.93
C THR A 378 -26.43 -7.96 -24.73
N GLY A 379 -26.96 -7.87 -23.51
CA GLY A 379 -26.18 -7.81 -22.28
C GLY A 379 -25.59 -6.43 -21.99
N ASP A 380 -25.94 -5.40 -22.77
CA ASP A 380 -25.45 -4.04 -22.55
C ASP A 380 -26.07 -3.43 -21.29
N VAL A 381 -25.25 -2.72 -20.52
CA VAL A 381 -25.64 -2.10 -19.24
C VAL A 381 -25.66 -0.58 -19.38
N TYR A 382 -26.71 0.04 -18.86
CA TYR A 382 -26.95 1.47 -18.97
C TYR A 382 -27.08 2.10 -17.58
N ARG A 383 -26.42 3.25 -17.37
CA ARG A 383 -26.63 4.11 -16.20
C ARG A 383 -27.80 5.05 -16.45
N VAL A 384 -28.75 5.07 -15.53
CA VAL A 384 -29.98 5.88 -15.60
C VAL A 384 -30.21 6.62 -14.28
N GLU A 385 -31.02 7.67 -14.31
CA GLU A 385 -31.37 8.41 -13.08
C GLU A 385 -32.15 7.52 -12.11
N ASN A 386 -31.90 7.67 -10.81
CA ASN A 386 -32.63 6.92 -9.78
C ASN A 386 -34.16 7.03 -9.92
N GLY A 387 -34.85 5.88 -9.96
CA GLY A 387 -36.31 5.81 -10.13
C GLY A 387 -36.78 5.83 -11.58
N PHE A 388 -35.84 5.84 -12.54
CA PHE A 388 -36.13 5.66 -13.95
C PHE A 388 -36.88 4.34 -14.19
N TYR A 389 -36.37 3.21 -13.68
CA TYR A 389 -36.91 1.89 -13.98
C TYR A 389 -38.37 1.75 -13.53
N ASP A 390 -38.72 2.30 -12.36
CA ASP A 390 -40.09 2.29 -11.86
C ASP A 390 -41.06 2.99 -12.83
N SER A 391 -40.63 4.13 -13.40
CA SER A 391 -41.41 4.89 -14.37
C SER A 391 -41.44 4.22 -15.74
N TYR A 392 -40.29 3.72 -16.18
CA TYR A 392 -40.08 3.01 -17.43
C TYR A 392 -40.90 1.72 -17.50
N ASN A 393 -40.90 0.91 -16.45
CA ASN A 393 -41.57 -0.39 -16.41
C ASN A 393 -43.10 -0.27 -16.59
N ILE A 394 -43.68 0.88 -16.23
CA ILE A 394 -45.10 1.18 -16.44
C ILE A 394 -45.38 1.66 -17.88
N ASN A 395 -44.40 2.27 -18.54
CA ASN A 395 -44.55 2.97 -19.82
C ASN A 395 -43.64 2.40 -20.92
N ARG A 396 -43.30 1.11 -20.87
CA ARG A 396 -42.33 0.46 -21.79
C ARG A 396 -42.59 0.74 -23.26
N ASP A 397 -43.87 0.72 -23.66
CA ASP A 397 -44.30 0.96 -25.05
C ASP A 397 -43.99 2.37 -25.59
N ALA A 398 -43.60 3.31 -24.72
CA ALA A 398 -43.27 4.68 -25.09
C ALA A 398 -41.77 4.89 -25.43
N PHE A 399 -40.94 3.86 -25.28
CA PHE A 399 -39.49 3.90 -25.50
C PHE A 399 -39.10 2.98 -26.67
N GLU A 400 -38.05 3.32 -27.42
CA GLU A 400 -37.52 2.44 -28.48
C GLU A 400 -36.98 1.12 -27.92
N MET A 401 -36.38 1.14 -26.73
CA MET A 401 -35.94 -0.04 -26.00
C MET A 401 -37.01 -0.42 -24.95
N SER A 402 -37.92 -1.33 -25.28
CA SER A 402 -39.04 -1.71 -24.40
C SER A 402 -38.74 -2.87 -23.43
N ASP A 403 -37.59 -3.53 -23.60
CA ASP A 403 -37.29 -4.82 -22.97
C ASP A 403 -36.16 -4.76 -21.93
N LEU A 404 -35.72 -3.56 -21.53
CA LEU A 404 -34.75 -3.36 -20.45
C LEU A 404 -35.24 -3.96 -19.12
N GLU A 405 -34.30 -4.48 -18.34
CA GLU A 405 -34.55 -5.11 -17.04
C GLU A 405 -33.59 -4.55 -15.97
N GLN A 406 -33.96 -4.71 -14.70
CA GLN A 406 -33.04 -4.44 -13.58
C GLN A 406 -31.94 -5.49 -13.51
N LEU A 407 -30.72 -5.08 -13.14
CA LEU A 407 -29.60 -6.00 -12.99
C LEU A 407 -29.93 -7.08 -11.94
N PRO A 408 -29.73 -8.38 -12.26
CA PRO A 408 -29.80 -9.44 -11.26
C PRO A 408 -28.80 -9.16 -10.12
N THR A 409 -29.23 -9.34 -8.87
CA THR A 409 -28.47 -8.91 -7.69
C THR A 409 -27.07 -9.53 -7.57
N ASN A 410 -26.87 -10.70 -8.18
CA ASN A 410 -25.67 -11.53 -8.06
C ASN A 410 -24.97 -11.73 -9.40
N SER A 411 -25.35 -11.01 -10.47
CA SER A 411 -24.71 -11.15 -11.78
C SER A 411 -23.46 -10.30 -11.85
N TRP A 412 -22.33 -10.90 -11.46
CA TRP A 412 -21.04 -10.21 -11.45
C TRP A 412 -20.73 -9.56 -12.80
N ASP A 413 -20.85 -10.31 -13.90
CA ASP A 413 -20.58 -9.80 -15.26
C ASP A 413 -21.38 -8.54 -15.62
N LEU A 414 -22.65 -8.44 -15.18
CA LEU A 414 -23.48 -7.27 -15.46
C LEU A 414 -23.15 -6.10 -14.52
N TRP A 415 -22.83 -6.37 -13.26
CA TRP A 415 -22.46 -5.31 -12.32
C TRP A 415 -21.12 -4.66 -12.69
N THR A 416 -20.15 -5.44 -13.20
CA THR A 416 -18.81 -4.96 -13.58
C THR A 416 -18.67 -4.61 -15.06
N ALA A 417 -19.75 -4.70 -15.85
CA ALA A 417 -19.75 -4.30 -17.24
C ALA A 417 -19.54 -2.79 -17.39
N SER A 418 -18.84 -2.39 -18.45
CA SER A 418 -18.82 -0.99 -18.88
C SER A 418 -20.24 -0.50 -19.13
N THR A 419 -20.52 0.73 -18.70
CA THR A 419 -21.87 1.29 -18.77
C THR A 419 -22.00 2.33 -19.86
N TYR A 420 -23.16 2.35 -20.52
CA TYR A 420 -23.55 3.39 -21.47
C TYR A 420 -24.44 4.43 -20.79
N THR A 421 -24.42 5.66 -21.29
CA THR A 421 -25.31 6.74 -20.82
C THR A 421 -26.60 6.80 -21.64
N ILE A 422 -27.63 7.40 -21.04
CA ILE A 422 -29.03 7.37 -21.47
C ILE A 422 -29.34 7.99 -22.85
N GLU A 423 -28.35 8.58 -23.54
CA GLU A 423 -28.55 9.19 -24.87
C GLU A 423 -29.11 8.21 -25.91
N TYR A 424 -29.05 6.91 -25.63
CA TYR A 424 -29.50 5.81 -26.49
C TYR A 424 -30.87 5.19 -26.14
N ILE A 425 -31.55 5.63 -25.07
CA ILE A 425 -32.82 5.01 -24.60
C ILE A 425 -34.07 5.79 -25.05
N LYS A 426 -34.00 6.65 -26.06
CA LYS A 426 -35.20 7.36 -26.55
C LYS A 426 -36.02 6.47 -27.45
#